data_AF-A0A7W3ANI1-F1
#
_entry.id   AF-A0A7W3ANI1-F1
#
_cell.length_a   1.000
_cell.length_b   1.000
_cell.length_c   1.000
_cell.angle_alpha   90.00
_cell.angle_beta   90.00
_cell.angle_gamma   90.00
#
_symmetry.space_group_name_H-M   'P 1'
#
loop_
_entity.id
_entity.type
_entity.pdbx_description
1 polymer ?
#
loop_
_entity_poly.entity_id
_entity_poly.type
_entity_poly.pdbx_seq_one_letter_code
_entity_poly.pdbx_strand_id
1 'polypeptide(L)'
;MHKIIAIILIMFAGNTYSSDCFELAGRDYKIDPDLLRAISWHESRNRVNAIGINPVTGYGSGLMQIDSQHFKELSRYGIKPEHLVTDPCMNIYTGAYYVSASDIRR
;
A
#
# COMPACT_ATOMS: atom_id res chain seq x y z
N MET A 1 40.64 -28.19 -1.35
CA MET A 1 39.44 -28.43 -0.51
C MET A 1 38.86 -27.15 0.06
N HIS A 2 39.61 -26.33 0.83
CA HIS A 2 39.15 -25.04 1.38
C HIS A 2 38.53 -24.07 0.36
N LYS A 3 39.13 -23.94 -0.84
CA LYS A 3 38.61 -23.08 -1.91
C LYS A 3 37.27 -23.56 -2.50
N ILE A 4 37.03 -24.88 -2.50
CA ILE A 4 35.79 -25.49 -3.02
C ILE A 4 34.65 -25.26 -2.01
N ILE A 5 34.94 -25.39 -0.71
CA ILE A 5 33.99 -25.11 0.37
C ILE A 5 33.54 -23.64 0.32
N ALA A 6 34.45 -22.71 0.07
CA ALA A 6 34.13 -21.28 -0.06
C ALA A 6 33.21 -20.96 -1.25
N ILE A 7 33.38 -21.62 -2.40
CA ILE A 7 32.54 -21.41 -3.59
C ILE A 7 31.12 -21.95 -3.37
N ILE A 8 30.98 -23.08 -2.69
CA ILE A 8 29.67 -23.68 -2.37
C ILE A 8 28.89 -22.79 -1.39
N LEU A 9 29.56 -22.15 -0.44
CA LEU A 9 28.92 -21.24 0.52
C LEU A 9 28.33 -19.99 -0.15
N ILE A 10 28.96 -19.49 -1.22
CA ILE A 10 28.51 -18.29 -1.95
C ILE A 10 27.26 -18.58 -2.79
N MET A 11 27.09 -19.80 -3.30
CA MET A 11 25.91 -20.18 -4.08
C MET A 11 24.63 -20.36 -3.25
N PHE A 12 24.74 -20.46 -1.91
CA PHE A 12 23.60 -20.55 -1.00
C PHE A 12 23.10 -19.19 -0.47
N ALA A 13 23.72 -18.08 -0.89
CA ALA A 13 23.18 -16.74 -0.64
C ALA A 13 21.98 -16.47 -1.56
N GLY A 14 20.84 -17.09 -1.25
CA GLY A 14 19.57 -16.82 -1.94
C GLY A 14 19.13 -15.37 -1.71
N ASN A 15 18.68 -14.72 -2.79
CA ASN A 15 18.09 -13.38 -2.71
C ASN A 15 16.75 -13.47 -1.97
N THR A 16 16.68 -12.97 -0.74
CA THR A 16 15.41 -12.77 -0.04
C THR A 16 14.76 -11.51 -0.59
N TYR A 17 13.83 -11.66 -1.54
CA TYR A 17 12.97 -10.55 -1.95
C TYR A 17 11.93 -10.31 -0.86
N SER A 18 12.11 -9.24 -0.08
CA SER A 18 11.03 -8.73 0.78
C SER A 18 10.09 -7.93 -0.11
N SER A 19 8.91 -8.48 -0.41
CA SER A 19 7.85 -7.73 -1.09
C SER A 19 7.23 -6.74 -0.11
N ASP A 20 7.22 -5.46 -0.47
CA ASP A 20 6.46 -4.45 0.26
C ASP A 20 4.95 -4.60 -0.03
N CYS A 21 4.13 -3.84 0.69
CA CYS A 21 2.69 -3.92 0.51
C CYS A 21 2.20 -3.34 -0.83
N PHE A 22 3.01 -2.54 -1.53
CA PHE A 22 2.71 -2.12 -2.90
C PHE A 22 2.90 -3.27 -3.89
N GLU A 23 3.96 -4.06 -3.75
CA GLU A 23 4.18 -5.28 -4.56
C GLU A 23 3.05 -6.29 -4.34
N LEU A 24 2.68 -6.53 -3.07
CA LEU A 24 1.63 -7.47 -2.72
C LEU A 24 0.26 -7.02 -3.26
N ALA A 25 -0.13 -5.76 -3.04
CA ALA A 25 -1.38 -5.21 -3.55
C ALA A 25 -1.39 -5.14 -5.08
N GLY A 26 -0.30 -4.71 -5.70
CA GLY A 26 -0.16 -4.64 -7.15
C GLY A 26 -0.33 -6.00 -7.81
N ARG A 27 0.29 -7.05 -7.25
CA ARG A 27 0.10 -8.43 -7.70
C ARG A 27 -1.36 -8.87 -7.57
N ASP A 28 -1.97 -8.66 -6.41
CA ASP A 28 -3.31 -9.20 -6.10
C ASP A 28 -4.41 -8.48 -6.90
N TYR A 29 -4.29 -7.17 -7.11
CA TYR A 29 -5.23 -6.35 -7.92
C TYR A 29 -4.84 -6.22 -9.39
N LYS A 30 -3.72 -6.82 -9.82
CA LYS A 30 -3.15 -6.70 -11.17
C LYS A 30 -2.89 -5.24 -11.59
N ILE A 31 -2.37 -4.45 -10.66
CA ILE A 31 -1.95 -3.06 -10.86
C ILE A 31 -0.43 -3.01 -10.78
N ASP A 32 0.20 -2.18 -11.61
CA ASP A 32 1.63 -1.93 -11.49
C ASP A 32 1.97 -1.38 -10.08
N PRO A 33 2.81 -2.05 -9.28
CA PRO A 33 3.21 -1.56 -7.96
C PRO A 33 3.78 -0.14 -7.98
N ASP A 34 4.48 0.25 -9.05
CA ASP A 34 5.04 1.60 -9.18
C ASP A 34 3.95 2.65 -9.40
N LEU A 35 2.83 2.28 -10.03
CA LEU A 35 1.66 3.16 -10.11
C LEU A 35 1.07 3.40 -8.71
N LEU A 36 0.93 2.36 -7.89
CA LEU A 36 0.43 2.51 -6.51
C LEU A 36 1.37 3.38 -5.66
N ARG A 37 2.69 3.21 -5.81
CA ARG A 37 3.70 4.08 -5.17
C ARG A 37 3.59 5.52 -5.64
N ALA A 38 3.40 5.75 -6.94
CA ALA A 38 3.23 7.09 -7.50
C ALA A 38 1.96 7.78 -6.97
N ILE A 39 0.85 7.05 -6.84
CA ILE A 39 -0.38 7.54 -6.22
C ILE A 39 -0.12 7.92 -4.76
N SER A 40 0.43 7.00 -3.96
CA SER A 40 0.74 7.27 -2.55
C SER A 40 1.68 8.48 -2.38
N TRP A 41 2.66 8.64 -3.28
CA TRP A 41 3.52 9.83 -3.29
C TRP A 41 2.76 11.10 -3.64
N HIS A 42 1.89 11.07 -4.65
CA HIS A 42 1.08 12.20 -5.05
C HIS A 42 0.14 12.65 -3.91
N GLU A 43 -0.55 11.69 -3.31
CA GLU A 43 -1.60 11.90 -2.31
C GLU A 43 -1.06 12.37 -0.96
N SER A 44 -0.02 11.71 -0.44
CA SER A 44 0.43 11.95 0.94
C SER A 44 1.92 12.26 1.06
N ARG A 45 2.69 12.13 -0.03
CA ARG A 45 4.17 12.05 0.00
C ARG A 45 4.66 10.86 0.82
N ASN A 46 3.96 9.72 0.70
CA ASN A 46 4.23 8.48 1.44
C ASN A 46 4.18 8.66 2.97
N ARG A 47 3.28 9.53 3.47
CA ARG A 47 3.09 9.73 4.92
C ARG A 47 1.94 8.88 5.43
N VAL A 48 2.26 7.89 6.27
CA VAL A 48 1.30 6.90 6.78
C VAL A 48 0.18 7.54 7.59
N ASN A 49 0.49 8.56 8.39
CA ASN A 49 -0.47 9.24 9.26
C ASN A 49 -1.04 10.54 8.66
N ALA A 50 -0.96 10.71 7.33
CA ALA A 50 -1.47 11.90 6.67
C ALA A 50 -3.00 11.97 6.76
N ILE A 51 -3.53 13.13 7.14
CA ILE A 51 -4.95 13.46 7.04
C ILE A 51 -5.07 14.63 6.07
N GLY A 52 -5.69 14.39 4.92
CA GLY A 52 -5.87 15.40 3.87
C GLY A 52 -7.20 16.12 3.99
N ILE A 53 -7.23 17.37 3.58
CA ILE A 53 -8.42 18.21 3.61
C ILE A 53 -9.19 18.00 2.30
N ASN A 54 -10.47 17.64 2.40
CA ASN A 54 -11.34 17.57 1.23
C ASN A 54 -12.06 18.93 1.03
N PRO A 55 -11.99 19.55 -0.15
CA PRO A 55 -12.58 20.87 -0.41
C PRO A 55 -14.12 20.87 -0.43
N VAL A 56 -14.77 19.72 -0.59
CA VAL A 56 -16.22 19.60 -0.60
C VAL A 56 -16.73 19.12 0.76
N THR A 57 -16.47 17.86 1.12
CA THR A 57 -16.89 17.26 2.38
C THR A 57 -16.01 16.07 2.77
N GLY A 58 -15.69 15.94 4.06
CA GLY A 58 -14.92 14.81 4.60
C GLY A 58 -13.41 15.07 4.64
N TYR A 59 -12.63 13.99 4.63
CA TYR A 59 -11.16 14.02 4.63
C TYR A 59 -10.59 12.73 4.03
N GLY A 60 -9.34 12.80 3.59
CA GLY A 60 -8.55 11.63 3.15
C GLY A 60 -7.68 11.08 4.27
N SER A 61 -7.52 9.75 4.32
CA SER A 61 -6.71 9.06 5.34
C SER A 61 -5.52 8.30 4.76
N GLY A 62 -4.35 8.56 5.34
CA GLY A 62 -3.11 7.79 5.19
C GLY A 62 -2.42 7.89 3.83
N LEU A 63 -1.65 6.85 3.49
CA LEU A 63 -0.77 6.83 2.31
C LEU A 63 -1.48 7.17 1.01
N MET A 64 -2.63 6.53 0.78
CA MET A 64 -3.44 6.64 -0.44
C MET A 64 -4.67 7.53 -0.27
N GLN A 65 -4.72 8.33 0.82
CA GLN A 65 -5.78 9.32 1.08
C GLN A 65 -7.21 8.77 0.90
N ILE A 66 -7.49 7.62 1.50
CA ILE A 66 -8.80 6.96 1.43
C ILE A 66 -9.88 7.90 1.97
N ASP A 67 -10.90 8.19 1.17
CA ASP A 67 -11.92 9.17 1.56
C ASP A 67 -12.86 8.64 2.65
N SER A 68 -13.07 9.49 3.67
CA SER A 68 -13.97 9.26 4.79
C SER A 68 -15.40 8.84 4.45
N GLN A 69 -15.89 9.17 3.25
CA GLN A 69 -17.22 8.77 2.77
C GLN A 69 -17.35 7.25 2.62
N HIS A 70 -16.25 6.54 2.42
CA HIS A 70 -16.23 5.08 2.30
C HIS A 70 -16.17 4.36 3.65
N PHE A 71 -15.95 5.06 4.78
CA PHE A 71 -15.68 4.40 6.06
C PHE A 71 -16.85 3.56 6.57
N LYS A 72 -18.09 3.97 6.26
CA LYS A 72 -19.28 3.17 6.60
C LYS A 72 -19.26 1.81 5.90
N GLU A 73 -18.89 1.79 4.62
CA GLU A 73 -18.75 0.56 3.85
C GLU A 73 -17.58 -0.28 4.36
N LEU A 74 -16.40 0.34 4.51
CA LEU A 74 -15.17 -0.32 4.97
C LEU A 74 -15.32 -0.97 6.35
N SER A 75 -16.14 -0.40 7.23
CA SER A 75 -16.45 -0.98 8.53
C SER A 75 -17.08 -2.38 8.45
N ARG A 76 -17.78 -2.70 7.35
CA ARG A 76 -18.37 -4.03 7.11
C ARG A 76 -17.32 -5.10 6.86
N TYR A 77 -16.13 -4.69 6.43
CA TYR A 77 -14.95 -5.54 6.26
C TYR A 77 -14.02 -5.52 7.50
N GLY A 78 -14.43 -4.86 8.58
CA GLY A 78 -13.63 -4.71 9.80
C GLY A 78 -12.53 -3.64 9.69
N ILE A 79 -12.53 -2.84 8.63
CA ILE A 79 -11.56 -1.76 8.43
C ILE A 79 -12.10 -0.50 9.11
N LYS A 80 -11.40 -0.04 10.13
CA LYS A 80 -11.73 1.18 10.88
C LYS A 80 -10.84 2.34 10.43
N PRO A 81 -11.29 3.60 10.57
CA PRO A 81 -10.51 4.78 10.15
C PRO A 81 -9.11 4.83 10.76
N GLU A 82 -8.95 4.37 12.00
CA GLU A 82 -7.68 4.38 12.72
C GLU A 82 -6.66 3.43 12.07
N HIS A 83 -7.12 2.30 11.50
CA HIS A 83 -6.24 1.38 10.78
C HIS A 83 -5.66 2.05 9.55
N LEU A 84 -6.41 2.92 8.86
CA LEU A 84 -5.96 3.56 7.62
C LEU A 84 -4.83 4.58 7.85
N VAL A 85 -4.57 5.00 9.08
CA VAL A 85 -3.49 5.96 9.42
C VAL A 85 -2.39 5.35 10.29
N THR A 86 -2.54 4.09 10.69
CA THR A 86 -1.59 3.34 11.53
C THR A 86 -1.05 2.08 10.86
N ASP A 87 -1.84 1.46 10.00
CA ASP A 87 -1.47 0.28 9.21
C ASP A 87 -1.27 0.67 7.74
N PRO A 88 -0.01 0.82 7.28
CA PRO A 88 0.28 1.21 5.90
C PRO A 88 -0.19 0.17 4.89
N CYS A 89 -0.15 -1.12 5.23
CA CYS A 89 -0.51 -2.19 4.31
C CYS A 89 -2.03 -2.26 4.12
N MET A 90 -2.79 -2.12 5.20
CA MET A 90 -4.25 -1.96 5.13
C MET A 90 -4.63 -0.76 4.26
N ASN A 91 -3.95 0.37 4.44
CA ASN A 91 -4.20 1.57 3.64
C ASN A 91 -3.90 1.34 2.14
N ILE A 92 -2.74 0.74 1.82
CA ILE A 92 -2.33 0.45 0.43
C ILE A 92 -3.32 -0.52 -0.24
N TYR A 93 -3.70 -1.61 0.43
CA TYR A 93 -4.67 -2.56 -0.11
C TYR A 93 -6.05 -1.93 -0.32
N THR A 94 -6.50 -1.10 0.63
CA THR A 94 -7.76 -0.35 0.50
C THR A 94 -7.71 0.63 -0.68
N GLY A 95 -6.58 1.31 -0.86
CA GLY A 95 -6.39 2.20 -2.01
C GLY A 95 -6.38 1.43 -3.32
N ALA A 96 -5.64 0.33 -3.42
CA ALA A 96 -5.60 -0.54 -4.59
C ALA A 96 -6.98 -1.10 -4.96
N TYR A 97 -7.80 -1.45 -3.96
CA TYR A 97 -9.20 -1.82 -4.16
C TYR A 97 -9.97 -0.73 -4.91
N TYR A 98 -9.93 0.52 -4.45
CA TYR A 98 -10.63 1.63 -5.11
C TYR A 98 -9.99 2.04 -6.45
N VAL A 99 -8.66 1.90 -6.64
CA VAL A 99 -8.02 2.06 -7.96
C VAL A 99 -8.63 1.07 -8.94
N SER A 100 -8.71 -0.22 -8.55
CA SER A 100 -9.21 -1.29 -9.41
C SER A 100 -10.71 -1.12 -9.74
N ALA A 101 -11.48 -0.59 -8.79
CA ALA A 101 -12.90 -0.28 -8.95
C ALA A 101 -13.15 0.99 -9.79
N SER A 102 -12.10 1.76 -10.15
CA SER A 102 -12.18 3.08 -10.80
C SER A 102 -12.86 4.16 -9.95
N ASP A 103 -12.89 4.00 -8.63
CA ASP A 103 -13.58 4.88 -7.67
C ASP A 103 -12.63 5.87 -6.95
N ILE A 104 -11.33 5.86 -7.28
CA ILE A 104 -10.45 6.95 -6.83
C ILE A 104 -10.85 8.22 -7.56
N ARG A 105 -11.44 9.14 -6.78
CA ARG A 105 -11.72 10.52 -7.20
C ARG A 105 -10.47 11.12 -7.87
N ARG A 106 -10.58 11.36 -9.18
CA ARG A 106 -9.84 12.45 -9.83
C ARG A 106 -10.66 13.72 -9.76
#